data_AF-A0A8C3TLM4-F1
#
_entry.id   AF-A0A8C3TLM4-F1
#
_cell.length_a   1.000
_cell.length_b   1.000
_cell.length_c   1.000
_cell.angle_alpha   90.00
_cell.angle_beta   90.00
_cell.angle_gamma   90.00
#
_symmetry.space_group_name_H-M   'P 1'
#
loop_
_entity.id
_entity.type
_entity.pdbx_description
1 polymer ?
#
loop_
_entity_poly.entity_id
_entity_poly.type
_entity_poly.pdbx_seq_one_letter_code
_entity_poly.pdbx_strand_id
1 'polypeptide(L)' 'MASGAKEGREESGSNARTGPRKAAVGSECPICLGAVRKPAFVAYCMHQFCFRCIRHWLSYIEKSEAAYP' A
#
# COMPACT_ATOMS: atom_id res chain seq x y z
N MET A 1 56.13 17.76 -2.39
CA MET A 1 55.33 18.82 -1.75
C MET A 1 53.86 18.51 -1.98
N ALA A 2 53.06 18.43 -0.89
CA ALA A 2 51.62 18.12 -0.74
C ALA A 2 51.16 16.69 -1.12
N SER A 3 50.66 15.79 -0.27
CA SER A 3 49.76 15.79 0.92
C SER A 3 48.25 15.99 0.64
N GLY A 4 47.43 15.03 1.10
CA GLY A 4 46.00 15.18 1.45
C GLY A 4 45.03 14.52 0.45
N ALA A 5 44.38 13.37 0.70
CA ALA A 5 43.34 13.03 1.69
C ALA A 5 41.93 13.60 1.39
N LYS A 6 41.00 12.76 0.92
CA LYS A 6 39.81 12.22 1.66
C LYS A 6 38.65 11.82 0.75
N GLU A 7 38.08 10.68 1.12
CA GLU A 7 36.85 10.05 0.64
C GLU A 7 35.59 10.85 1.02
N GLY A 8 34.51 10.66 0.25
CA GLY A 8 33.18 11.17 0.58
C GLY A 8 32.11 10.51 -0.27
N ARG A 9 31.63 9.33 0.17
CA ARG A 9 30.45 8.64 -0.35
C ARG A 9 29.21 9.31 0.25
N GLU A 10 28.41 9.97 -0.57
CA GLU A 10 27.09 10.47 -0.16
C GLU A 10 26.01 9.45 -0.51
N GLU A 11 25.85 8.48 0.40
CA GLU A 11 24.67 7.64 0.49
C GLU A 11 23.57 8.45 1.18
N SER A 12 22.75 9.15 0.40
CA SER A 12 21.55 9.82 0.92
C SER A 12 20.44 8.80 1.12
N GLY A 13 20.60 7.99 2.18
CA GLY A 13 19.54 7.20 2.76
C GLY A 13 18.45 8.12 3.31
N SER A 14 17.41 8.37 2.52
CA SER A 14 16.17 8.97 2.99
C SER A 14 15.40 7.95 3.83
N ASN A 15 15.86 7.75 5.07
CA ASN A 15 15.06 7.13 6.12
C ASN A 15 13.98 8.13 6.55
N ALA A 16 12.93 8.22 5.73
CA ALA A 16 11.70 8.88 6.13
C ALA A 16 11.08 8.01 7.22
N ARG A 17 11.39 8.35 8.48
CA ARG A 17 10.64 7.89 9.65
C ARG A 17 9.22 8.41 9.53
N THR A 18 8.38 7.67 8.84
CA THR A 18 6.93 7.85 8.94
C THR A 18 6.53 7.34 10.31
N GLY A 19 6.39 8.25 11.27
CA GLY A 19 5.42 8.06 12.36
C GLY A 19 4.04 7.71 11.78
N PRO A 20 3.03 7.34 12.59
CA PRO A 20 1.72 6.99 12.07
C PRO A 20 1.19 8.18 11.28
N ARG A 21 1.35 8.14 9.96
CA ARG A 21 0.64 9.00 9.04
C ARG A 21 -0.79 8.69 9.39
N LYS A 22 -1.51 9.67 9.92
CA LYS A 22 -2.96 9.68 9.80
C LYS A 22 -3.18 9.70 8.29
N ALA A 23 -3.23 8.52 7.68
CA ALA A 23 -3.67 8.39 6.31
C ALA A 23 -5.00 9.12 6.27
N ALA A 24 -5.12 10.09 5.35
CA ALA A 24 -6.39 10.74 5.13
C ALA A 24 -7.41 9.61 4.97
N VAL A 25 -8.44 9.61 5.82
CA VAL A 25 -9.44 8.56 5.88
C VAL A 25 -9.88 8.27 4.44
N GLY A 26 -9.58 7.07 3.93
CA GLY A 26 -9.87 6.69 2.53
C GLY A 26 -8.71 6.70 1.52
N SER A 27 -7.46 6.97 1.89
CA SER A 27 -6.31 6.89 0.97
C SER A 27 -5.56 5.54 0.98
N GLU A 28 -5.88 4.65 1.92
CA GLU A 28 -5.33 3.29 2.02
C GLU A 28 -6.36 2.25 1.61
N CYS A 29 -5.91 1.13 1.07
CA CYS A 29 -6.78 0.02 0.71
C CYS A 29 -7.27 -0.67 2.01
N PRO A 30 -8.58 -0.76 2.25
CA PRO A 30 -9.11 -1.41 3.45
C PRO A 30 -8.81 -2.91 3.54
N ILE A 31 -8.42 -3.55 2.43
CA ILE A 31 -8.13 -4.99 2.37
C ILE A 31 -6.67 -5.29 2.70
N CYS A 32 -5.71 -4.59 2.07
CA CYS A 32 -4.29 -4.83 2.30
C CYS A 32 -3.61 -3.84 3.25
N LEU A 33 -4.36 -2.87 3.78
CA LEU A 33 -3.89 -1.83 4.70
C LEU A 33 -2.68 -1.04 4.18
N GLY A 34 -2.55 -0.95 2.85
CA GLY A 34 -1.45 -0.28 2.18
C GLY A 34 -1.93 0.71 1.14
N ALA A 35 -0.99 1.43 0.51
CA ALA A 35 -1.31 2.37 -0.56
C ALA A 35 -2.09 1.70 -1.70
N VAL A 36 -3.15 2.37 -2.17
CA VAL A 36 -3.99 1.85 -3.24
C VAL A 36 -3.20 1.78 -4.55
N ARG A 37 -3.12 0.58 -5.13
CA ARG A 37 -2.50 0.33 -6.44
C ARG A 37 -3.58 -0.14 -7.41
N LYS A 38 -3.74 0.58 -8.54
CA LYS A 38 -4.81 0.37 -9.53
C LYS A 38 -6.19 0.45 -8.83
N PRO A 39 -6.69 1.67 -8.56
CA PRO A 39 -7.90 1.86 -7.78
C PRO A 39 -9.10 1.20 -8.46
N ALA A 40 -9.90 0.51 -7.66
CA ALA A 40 -11.20 -0.03 -8.02
C ALA A 40 -12.24 0.50 -7.03
N PHE A 41 -13.43 0.83 -7.53
CA PHE A 41 -14.49 1.48 -6.77
C PHE A 41 -15.74 0.61 -6.75
N VAL A 42 -16.43 0.62 -5.61
CA VAL A 42 -17.74 -0.01 -5.48
C VAL A 42 -18.82 0.96 -5.96
N ALA A 43 -19.66 0.54 -6.89
CA ALA A 43 -20.57 1.44 -7.63
C ALA A 43 -21.60 2.20 -6.78
N TYR A 44 -22.03 1.65 -5.63
CA TYR A 44 -23.07 2.28 -4.80
C TYR A 44 -22.52 3.16 -3.66
N CYS A 45 -21.32 2.88 -3.15
CA CYS A 45 -20.74 3.58 -2.00
C CYS A 45 -19.41 4.28 -2.30
N MET A 46 -18.89 4.13 -3.52
CA MET A 46 -17.64 4.74 -3.99
C MET A 46 -16.40 4.43 -3.12
N HIS A 47 -16.45 3.38 -2.30
CA HIS A 47 -15.29 2.94 -1.53
C HIS A 47 -14.19 2.41 -2.45
N GLN A 48 -12.96 2.80 -2.16
CA GLN A 48 -11.79 2.54 -2.98
C GLN A 48 -10.97 1.36 -2.44
N PHE A 49 -10.52 0.48 -3.35
CA PHE A 49 -9.67 -0.67 -3.06
C PHE A 49 -8.58 -0.84 -4.12
N CYS A 50 -7.57 -1.66 -3.85
CA CYS A 50 -6.71 -2.19 -4.91
C CYS A 50 -7.51 -3.16 -5.78
N PHE A 51 -7.41 -3.06 -7.11
CA PHE A 51 -8.09 -3.98 -8.04
C PHE A 51 -7.83 -5.46 -7.73
N ARG A 52 -6.56 -5.81 -7.44
CA ARG A 52 -6.19 -7.20 -7.08
C ARG A 52 -6.83 -7.65 -5.75
N CYS A 53 -6.92 -6.75 -4.77
CA CYS A 53 -7.44 -7.07 -3.46
C CYS A 53 -8.94 -7.35 -3.51
N ILE A 54 -9.73 -6.49 -4.15
CA ILE A 54 -11.17 -6.72 -4.27
C ILE A 54 -11.48 -7.97 -5.11
N ARG A 55 -10.71 -8.23 -6.18
CA ARG A 55 -10.84 -9.46 -6.98
C ARG A 55 -10.58 -10.72 -6.16
N HIS A 56 -9.53 -10.74 -5.35
CA HIS A 56 -9.19 -11.90 -4.52
C HIS A 56 -10.25 -12.15 -3.44
N TRP A 57 -10.78 -11.08 -2.85
CA TRP A 57 -11.83 -11.16 -1.84
C TRP A 57 -13.13 -11.76 -2.41
N LEU A 58 -13.57 -11.30 -3.58
CA LEU A 58 -14.74 -11.88 -4.25
C LEU A 58 -14.57 -13.37 -4.53
N SER A 59 -13.38 -13.79 -4.99
CA SER A 59 -13.09 -15.21 -5.20
C SER A 59 -13.02 -16.04 -3.91
N TYR A 60 -12.80 -15.41 -2.75
CA TYR A 60 -12.89 -16.08 -1.46
C TYR A 60 -14.35 -16.26 -1.04
N ILE A 61 -15.19 -15.25 -1.25
CA ILE A 61 -16.64 -15.31 -0.97
C ILE A 61 -17.30 -16.43 -1.78
N GLU A 62 -16.99 -16.53 -3.08
CA GLU A 62 -17.51 -17.61 -3.95
C GLU A 62 -17.19 -19.01 -3.40
N LYS A 63 -16.04 -19.17 -2.75
CA LYS A 63 -15.64 -20.43 -2.13
C LYS A 63 -16.27 -20.65 -0.76
N SER A 64 -16.48 -19.58 0.02
CA SER A 64 -17.12 -19.69 1.33
C SER A 64 -18.63 -19.93 1.23
N GLU A 65 -19.30 -19.39 0.22
CA GLU A 65 -20.74 -19.57 0.00
C GLU A 65 -21.07 -21.00 -0.42
N ALA A 66 -20.16 -21.67 -1.15
CA ALA A 66 -20.25 -23.10 -1.42
C ALA A 66 -20.04 -23.99 -0.17
N ALA A 67 -19.54 -23.43 0.93
CA ALA A 67 -19.19 -24.17 2.14
C ALA A 67 -20.20 -24.02 3.30
N TYR A 68 -21.17 -23.11 3.22
CA TYR A 68 -22.18 -22.89 4.27
C TYR A 68 -23.55 -22.50 3.67
N PRO A 69 -24.40 -23.50 3.31
CA PRO A 69 -25.73 -23.27 2.75
C PRO A 69 -26.77 -22.78 3.78
#